data_AF-A0A0G9HA13-F1
#
_entry.id   AF-A0A0G9HA13-F1
#
_cell.length_a   1.000
_cell.length_b   1.000
_cell.length_c   1.000
_cell.angle_alpha   90.00
_cell.angle_beta   90.00
_cell.angle_gamma   90.00
#
_symmetry.space_group_name_H-M   'P 1'
#
loop_
_entity.id
_entity.type
_entity.pdbx_description
1 polymer ?
#
loop_
_entity_poly.entity_id
_entity_poly.type
_entity_poly.pdbx_seq_one_letter_code
_entity_poly.pdbx_strand_id
1 'polypeptide(L)'
;MTPVDIPHLTGDLPPPEWERLAVAGDAGHPPRILILYGSLRPQSFSRKLAYEAERILQHLGAETRVFDPAELPMLDSVPADHPKVQELRTLSLWSEGQVWISPERHGSVTGVFKNQIDWLPLEDGSVRPTQGRTLAVMQVSGGSQSFNVVNALRVLGRWMRMVTIPNQSSVAKAWNEFDAAGRMKPSPYYDRVVDVMEELMKFTLLVRGRSDYLVDRYSERKGATEARALAAAAAVVEPTS
;
A
#
# COMPACT_ATOMS: atom_id res chain seq x y z
N MET A 1 23.20 5.53 8.83
CA MET A 1 22.52 5.03 7.61
C MET A 1 23.56 4.85 6.54
N THR A 2 23.63 3.67 5.92
CA THR A 2 24.40 3.47 4.69
C THR A 2 23.78 4.35 3.58
N PRO A 3 24.57 5.00 2.71
CA PRO A 3 24.01 5.75 1.58
C PRO A 3 23.08 4.86 0.75
N VAL A 4 21.89 5.35 0.42
CA VAL A 4 20.95 4.63 -0.44
C VAL A 4 21.50 4.66 -1.87
N ASP A 5 21.58 3.49 -2.50
CA ASP A 5 22.20 3.32 -3.82
C ASP A 5 21.21 3.65 -4.96
N ILE A 6 21.20 4.90 -5.42
CA ILE A 6 20.27 5.44 -6.44
C ILE A 6 21.05 6.08 -7.61
N PRO A 7 21.88 5.30 -8.33
CA PRO A 7 22.87 5.84 -9.29
C PRO A 7 22.25 6.45 -10.55
N HIS A 8 20.94 6.28 -10.74
CA HIS A 8 20.21 6.73 -11.94
C HIS A 8 19.47 8.05 -11.73
N LEU A 9 19.48 8.58 -10.50
CA LEU A 9 18.98 9.92 -10.23
C LEU A 9 20.03 10.95 -10.67
N THR A 10 19.72 11.74 -11.71
CA THR A 10 20.64 12.70 -12.33
C THR A 10 20.31 14.16 -12.01
N GLY A 11 19.16 14.43 -11.37
CA GLY A 11 18.71 15.75 -10.94
C GLY A 11 18.51 15.85 -9.43
N ASP A 12 18.13 17.04 -8.96
CA ASP A 12 17.80 17.26 -7.55
C ASP A 12 16.42 16.68 -7.22
N LEU A 13 16.37 15.82 -6.20
CA LEU A 13 15.15 15.24 -5.65
C LEU A 13 15.21 15.42 -4.13
N PRO A 14 14.89 16.63 -3.64
CA PRO A 14 14.85 16.87 -2.21
C PRO A 14 13.71 16.05 -1.60
N PRO A 15 13.87 15.55 -0.36
CA PRO A 15 12.75 14.97 0.36
C PRO A 15 11.62 16.00 0.47
N PRO A 16 10.33 15.59 0.43
CA PRO A 16 9.23 16.52 0.58
C PRO A 16 9.37 17.35 1.87
N GLU A 17 9.26 18.67 1.74
CA GLU A 17 9.37 19.57 2.89
C GLU A 17 8.22 19.32 3.87
N TRP A 18 8.54 18.70 5.00
CA TRP A 18 7.61 18.39 6.08
C TRP A 18 6.74 19.60 6.43
N GLU A 19 7.34 20.76 6.67
CA GLU A 19 6.64 21.99 7.07
C GLU A 19 5.57 22.48 6.09
N ARG A 20 5.70 22.14 4.79
CA ARG A 20 4.69 22.51 3.78
C ARG A 20 3.46 21.62 3.78
N LEU A 21 3.56 20.43 4.38
CA LEU A 21 2.51 19.39 4.38
C LEU A 21 2.01 19.06 5.80
N ALA A 22 2.81 19.40 6.81
CA ALA A 22 2.60 19.16 8.22
C ALA A 22 1.35 19.82 8.79
N VAL A 23 0.82 19.22 9.85
CA VAL A 23 -0.13 19.87 10.77
C VAL A 23 0.48 19.90 12.15
N ALA A 24 0.02 20.85 12.96
CA ALA A 24 0.17 20.78 14.40
C ALA A 24 -0.29 19.41 14.93
N GLY A 25 0.64 18.65 15.54
CA GLY A 25 0.35 17.36 16.17
C GLY A 25 0.75 16.11 15.39
N ASP A 26 1.36 16.21 14.21
CA ASP A 26 2.00 15.03 13.60
C ASP A 26 3.20 14.57 14.45
N ALA A 27 3.34 13.25 14.58
CA ALA A 27 4.35 12.60 15.39
C ALA A 27 5.80 12.84 14.92
N GLY A 28 6.00 13.39 13.71
CA GLY A 28 7.31 13.78 13.20
C GLY A 28 8.22 12.59 12.86
N HIS A 29 7.70 11.36 12.87
CA HIS A 29 8.44 10.18 12.47
C HIS A 29 8.45 10.03 10.93
N PRO A 30 9.41 9.26 10.37
CA PRO A 30 9.43 8.87 8.96
C PRO A 30 8.08 8.29 8.50
N PRO A 31 7.56 8.64 7.31
CA PRO A 31 6.40 7.99 6.74
C PRO A 31 6.59 6.47 6.64
N ARG A 32 5.62 5.69 7.11
CA ARG A 32 5.71 4.23 7.14
C ARG A 32 5.07 3.63 5.89
N ILE A 33 5.87 3.04 5.01
CA ILE A 33 5.41 2.51 3.73
C ILE A 33 5.59 0.99 3.66
N LEU A 34 4.47 0.27 3.51
CA LEU A 34 4.48 -1.18 3.24
C LEU A 34 4.51 -1.44 1.73
N ILE A 35 5.41 -2.30 1.28
CA ILE A 35 5.54 -2.66 -0.14
C ILE A 35 5.17 -4.13 -0.33
N LEU A 36 4.20 -4.39 -1.20
CA LEU A 36 3.71 -5.73 -1.56
C LEU A 36 4.03 -6.03 -3.03
N TYR A 37 4.47 -7.26 -3.33
CA TYR A 37 4.76 -7.69 -4.69
C TYR A 37 4.09 -9.02 -5.09
N GLY A 38 3.83 -9.20 -6.38
CA GLY A 38 2.96 -10.27 -6.91
C GLY A 38 3.65 -11.48 -7.54
N SER A 39 4.90 -11.79 -7.24
CA SER A 39 5.56 -12.95 -7.84
C SER A 39 6.65 -13.55 -6.98
N LEU A 40 6.56 -14.87 -6.80
CA LEU A 40 7.50 -15.73 -6.09
C LEU A 40 8.64 -16.28 -6.96
N ARG A 41 8.68 -15.89 -8.25
CA ARG A 41 9.76 -16.36 -9.15
C ARG A 41 11.13 -15.91 -8.63
N PRO A 42 12.19 -16.73 -8.76
CA PRO A 42 13.55 -16.29 -8.46
C PRO A 42 13.92 -15.00 -9.20
N GLN A 43 13.58 -14.90 -10.48
CA GLN A 43 13.76 -13.71 -11.32
C GLN A 43 12.45 -12.91 -11.45
N SER A 44 11.94 -12.42 -10.31
CA SER A 44 10.70 -11.64 -10.24
C SER A 44 10.94 -10.14 -10.50
N PHE A 45 10.49 -9.63 -11.66
CA PHE A 45 10.58 -8.20 -11.98
C PHE A 45 9.72 -7.32 -11.07
N SER A 46 8.58 -7.80 -10.58
CA SER A 46 7.78 -7.05 -9.60
C SER A 46 8.51 -6.91 -8.27
N ARG A 47 9.29 -7.93 -7.87
CA ARG A 47 10.14 -7.87 -6.67
C ARG A 47 11.34 -6.93 -6.89
N LYS A 48 11.98 -6.97 -8.06
CA LYS A 48 13.05 -6.01 -8.40
C LYS A 48 12.52 -4.57 -8.38
N LEU A 49 11.35 -4.32 -8.97
CA LEU A 49 10.69 -3.02 -8.95
C LEU A 49 10.30 -2.58 -7.52
N ALA A 50 9.89 -3.52 -6.66
CA ALA A 50 9.64 -3.25 -5.24
C ALA A 50 10.89 -2.73 -4.53
N TYR A 51 12.06 -3.31 -4.80
CA TYR A 51 13.31 -2.84 -4.20
C TYR A 51 13.78 -1.49 -4.77
N GLU A 52 13.48 -1.15 -6.03
CA GLU A 52 13.76 0.21 -6.52
C GLU A 52 12.82 1.25 -5.90
N ALA A 53 11.53 0.94 -5.79
CA ALA A 53 10.56 1.75 -5.08
C ALA A 53 10.99 1.98 -3.61
N GLU A 54 11.44 0.92 -2.94
CA GLU A 54 11.97 0.99 -1.58
C GLU A 54 13.14 1.97 -1.46
N ARG A 55 14.15 1.86 -2.33
CA ARG A 55 15.31 2.76 -2.31
C ARG A 55 14.89 4.21 -2.49
N ILE A 56 14.03 4.50 -3.47
CA ILE A 56 13.55 5.85 -3.71
C ILE A 56 12.79 6.39 -2.49
N LEU A 57 11.92 5.58 -1.87
CA LEU A 57 11.19 5.98 -0.67
C LEU A 57 12.11 6.23 0.53
N GLN A 58 13.11 5.37 0.76
CA GLN A 58 14.10 5.56 1.83
C GLN A 58 14.91 6.85 1.64
N HIS A 59 15.27 7.16 0.40
CA HIS A 59 15.92 8.44 0.05
C HIS A 59 15.04 9.65 0.32
N LEU A 60 13.75 9.53 0.04
CA LEU A 60 12.75 10.55 0.36
C LEU A 60 12.42 10.62 1.87
N GLY A 61 13.02 9.76 2.69
CA GLY A 61 12.91 9.79 4.16
C GLY A 61 11.83 8.87 4.75
N ALA A 62 11.36 7.86 4.02
CA ALA A 62 10.40 6.88 4.54
C ALA A 62 11.07 5.75 5.37
N GLU A 63 10.34 5.21 6.35
CA GLU A 63 10.59 3.87 6.89
C GLU A 63 9.83 2.87 6.03
N THR A 64 10.53 1.94 5.38
CA THR A 64 9.93 0.96 4.46
C THR A 64 9.96 -0.45 5.05
N ARG A 65 8.94 -1.26 4.71
CA ARG A 65 8.96 -2.70 4.92
C ARG A 65 8.43 -3.41 3.68
N VAL A 66 9.20 -4.33 3.13
CA VAL A 66 8.79 -5.19 2.02
C VAL A 66 8.32 -6.53 2.60
N PHE A 67 7.09 -6.92 2.31
CA PHE A 67 6.57 -8.22 2.73
C PHE A 67 6.97 -9.32 1.73
N ASP A 68 7.52 -10.44 2.22
CA ASP A 68 7.79 -11.62 1.40
C ASP A 68 6.61 -12.60 1.45
N PRO A 69 5.85 -12.81 0.37
CA PRO A 69 4.66 -13.66 0.40
C PRO A 69 4.95 -15.16 0.17
N ALA A 70 6.20 -15.61 0.17
CA ALA A 70 6.57 -17.00 -0.18
C ALA A 70 5.84 -18.08 0.65
N GLU A 71 5.65 -17.83 1.94
CA GLU A 71 5.01 -18.76 2.88
C GLU A 71 3.58 -18.33 3.26
N LEU A 72 2.98 -17.39 2.51
CA LEU A 72 1.62 -16.95 2.79
C LEU A 72 0.62 -18.03 2.31
N PRO A 73 -0.14 -18.68 3.21
CA PRO A 73 -1.14 -19.68 2.84
C PRO A 73 -2.25 -19.07 1.98
N MET A 74 -3.00 -19.89 1.26
CA MET A 74 -4.20 -19.41 0.57
C MET A 74 -5.25 -18.98 1.60
N LEU A 75 -5.98 -17.89 1.33
CA LEU A 75 -7.12 -17.51 2.15
C LEU A 75 -8.04 -18.73 2.38
N ASP A 76 -8.53 -18.87 3.61
CA ASP A 76 -9.40 -19.96 4.09
C ASP A 76 -8.76 -21.37 4.14
N SER A 77 -7.48 -21.52 3.82
CA SER A 77 -6.78 -22.82 3.96
C SER A 77 -6.27 -23.11 5.37
N VAL A 78 -6.07 -22.06 6.18
CA VAL A 78 -5.62 -22.12 7.57
C VAL A 78 -6.30 -21.02 8.40
N PRO A 79 -6.28 -21.08 9.74
CA PRO A 79 -6.82 -19.99 10.56
C PRO A 79 -5.98 -18.70 10.43
N ALA A 80 -6.59 -17.57 10.78
CA ALA A 80 -5.96 -16.26 10.65
C ALA A 80 -4.78 -16.02 11.60
N ASP A 81 -4.57 -16.90 12.60
CA ASP A 81 -3.43 -16.87 13.53
C ASP A 81 -2.12 -17.42 12.92
N HIS A 82 -2.16 -17.94 11.69
CA HIS A 82 -0.97 -18.38 10.97
C HIS A 82 0.11 -17.28 10.99
N PRO A 83 1.38 -17.59 11.33
CA PRO A 83 2.42 -16.58 11.55
C PRO A 83 2.57 -15.59 10.38
N LYS A 84 2.49 -16.10 9.16
CA LYS A 84 2.64 -15.26 7.96
C LYS A 84 1.44 -14.36 7.66
N VAL A 85 0.25 -14.77 8.10
CA VAL A 85 -0.97 -13.94 8.02
C VAL A 85 -0.89 -12.82 9.07
N GLN A 86 -0.46 -13.15 10.28
CA GLN A 86 -0.24 -12.18 11.34
C GLN A 86 0.82 -11.15 10.95
N GLU A 87 1.95 -11.59 10.39
CA GLU A 87 2.99 -10.68 9.89
C GLU A 87 2.42 -9.68 8.87
N LEU A 88 1.69 -10.16 7.86
CA LEU A 88 1.06 -9.29 6.85
C LEU A 88 0.09 -8.28 7.47
N ARG A 89 -0.76 -8.74 8.40
CA ARG A 89 -1.73 -7.86 9.09
C ARG A 89 -1.02 -6.82 9.96
N THR A 90 -0.01 -7.22 10.73
CA THR A 90 0.80 -6.30 11.55
C THR A 90 1.51 -5.27 10.69
N LEU A 91 2.07 -5.66 9.54
CA LEU A 91 2.69 -4.73 8.61
C LEU A 91 1.68 -3.75 8.00
N SER A 92 0.50 -4.23 7.60
CA SER A 92 -0.55 -3.37 7.08
C SER A 92 -1.00 -2.35 8.12
N LEU A 93 -1.14 -2.79 9.38
CA LEU A 93 -1.47 -1.93 10.50
C LEU A 93 -0.42 -0.86 10.78
N TRP A 94 0.86 -1.24 10.77
CA TRP A 94 1.99 -0.33 10.95
C TRP A 94 2.08 0.72 9.83
N SER A 95 1.65 0.39 8.61
CA SER A 95 1.76 1.28 7.45
C SER A 95 0.87 2.52 7.55
N GLU A 96 1.33 3.64 6.97
CA GLU A 96 0.55 4.86 6.70
C GLU A 96 0.25 5.00 5.20
N GLY A 97 1.08 4.37 4.37
CA GLY A 97 0.89 4.21 2.94
C GLY A 97 1.38 2.87 2.44
N GLN A 98 0.94 2.45 1.26
CA GLN A 98 1.38 1.20 0.65
C GLN A 98 1.76 1.37 -0.82
N VAL A 99 2.64 0.48 -1.30
CA VAL A 99 2.96 0.30 -2.72
C VAL A 99 2.59 -1.11 -3.14
N TRP A 100 1.75 -1.24 -4.15
CA TRP A 100 1.25 -2.53 -4.65
C TRP A 100 1.78 -2.81 -6.04
N ILE A 101 2.57 -3.88 -6.19
CA ILE A 101 3.28 -4.20 -7.42
C ILE A 101 2.94 -5.61 -7.90
N SER A 102 2.01 -5.73 -8.84
CA SER A 102 1.69 -7.04 -9.43
C SER A 102 2.26 -7.15 -10.85
N PRO A 103 2.84 -8.30 -11.23
CA PRO A 103 2.98 -8.64 -12.64
C PRO A 103 1.62 -8.73 -13.33
N GLU A 104 1.63 -8.61 -14.64
CA GLU A 104 0.51 -9.02 -15.48
C GLU A 104 0.66 -10.49 -15.89
N ARG A 105 -0.25 -11.34 -15.44
CA ARG A 105 -0.28 -12.77 -15.75
C ARG A 105 -1.62 -13.09 -16.38
N HIS A 106 -1.59 -13.61 -17.61
CA HIS A 106 -2.81 -13.86 -18.40
C HIS A 106 -3.73 -12.62 -18.46
N GLY A 107 -3.15 -11.43 -18.58
CA GLY A 107 -3.88 -10.16 -18.69
C GLY A 107 -4.49 -9.62 -17.38
N SER A 108 -4.17 -10.22 -16.22
CA SER A 108 -4.78 -9.85 -14.92
C SER A 108 -3.78 -9.82 -13.77
N VAL A 109 -4.26 -9.36 -12.60
CA VAL A 109 -3.56 -9.39 -11.32
C VAL A 109 -3.19 -10.84 -10.98
N THR A 110 -2.00 -11.04 -10.41
CA THR A 110 -1.55 -12.38 -10.03
C THR A 110 -2.32 -12.93 -8.82
N GLY A 111 -2.51 -14.25 -8.77
CA GLY A 111 -3.07 -14.91 -7.58
C GLY A 111 -2.23 -14.68 -6.32
N VAL A 112 -0.90 -14.65 -6.45
CA VAL A 112 0.03 -14.32 -5.35
C VAL A 112 -0.26 -12.93 -4.77
N PHE A 113 -0.48 -11.94 -5.63
CA PHE A 113 -0.80 -10.58 -5.18
C PHE A 113 -2.19 -10.52 -4.56
N LYS A 114 -3.19 -11.09 -5.25
CA LYS A 114 -4.58 -11.04 -4.79
C LYS A 114 -4.77 -11.73 -3.45
N ASN A 115 -4.09 -12.86 -3.23
CA ASN A 115 -4.12 -13.59 -1.96
C ASN A 115 -3.62 -12.73 -0.78
N GLN A 116 -2.60 -11.88 -0.98
CA GLN A 116 -2.17 -10.93 0.06
C GLN A 116 -3.29 -9.96 0.44
N ILE A 117 -3.96 -9.37 -0.55
CA ILE A 117 -5.07 -8.43 -0.28
C ILE A 117 -6.25 -9.14 0.39
N ASP A 118 -6.53 -10.38 0.00
CA ASP A 118 -7.61 -11.18 0.56
C ASP A 118 -7.42 -11.52 2.04
N TRP A 119 -6.18 -11.57 2.53
CA TRP A 119 -5.87 -11.73 3.94
C TRP A 119 -6.03 -10.46 4.79
N LEU A 120 -6.21 -9.29 4.16
CA LEU A 120 -6.40 -8.01 4.83
C LEU A 120 -7.90 -7.72 5.00
N PRO A 121 -8.44 -7.81 6.23
CA PRO A 121 -9.85 -7.53 6.45
C PRO A 121 -10.12 -6.01 6.39
N LEU A 122 -11.36 -5.63 6.05
CA LEU A 122 -11.82 -4.24 6.20
C LEU A 122 -12.07 -3.85 7.67
N GLU A 123 -12.32 -4.84 8.52
CA GLU A 123 -12.58 -4.71 9.96
C GLU A 123 -12.03 -5.91 10.71
N ASP A 124 -11.30 -5.66 11.78
CA ASP A 124 -10.96 -6.67 12.79
C ASP A 124 -11.19 -6.03 14.17
N GLY A 125 -12.39 -6.22 14.73
CA GLY A 125 -12.85 -5.45 15.88
C GLY A 125 -12.88 -3.95 15.59
N SER A 126 -12.20 -3.14 16.42
CA SER A 126 -12.09 -1.69 16.22
C SER A 126 -11.03 -1.28 15.18
N VAL A 127 -10.26 -2.25 14.67
CA VAL A 127 -9.07 -1.98 13.89
C VAL A 127 -9.38 -2.03 12.39
N ARG A 128 -8.89 -1.02 11.65
CA ARG A 128 -9.04 -0.90 10.19
C ARG A 128 -7.66 -0.93 9.53
N PRO A 129 -7.17 -2.09 9.02
CA PRO A 129 -5.80 -2.23 8.53
C PRO A 129 -5.42 -1.41 7.29
N THR A 130 -6.40 -0.97 6.48
CA THR A 130 -6.12 -0.25 5.22
C THR A 130 -6.85 1.09 5.11
N GLN A 131 -7.94 1.28 5.83
CA GLN A 131 -8.81 2.45 5.70
C GLN A 131 -8.05 3.76 5.95
N GLY A 132 -8.18 4.72 5.02
CA GLY A 132 -7.59 6.05 5.15
C GLY A 132 -6.09 6.12 4.93
N ARG A 133 -5.42 5.01 4.57
CA ARG A 133 -4.01 4.96 4.19
C ARG A 133 -3.83 5.29 2.71
N THR A 134 -2.67 5.82 2.33
CA THR A 134 -2.36 6.12 0.92
C THR A 134 -1.94 4.86 0.16
N LEU A 135 -2.13 4.87 -1.15
CA LEU A 135 -1.78 3.74 -2.00
C LEU A 135 -1.20 4.20 -3.35
N ALA A 136 -0.04 3.67 -3.71
CA ALA A 136 0.49 3.68 -5.07
C ALA A 136 0.35 2.29 -5.72
N VAL A 137 -0.07 2.24 -6.98
CA VAL A 137 -0.22 0.99 -7.73
C VAL A 137 0.75 0.94 -8.90
N MET A 138 1.38 -0.22 -9.10
CA MET A 138 2.37 -0.43 -10.14
C MET A 138 2.21 -1.82 -10.77
N GLN A 139 2.61 -1.95 -12.04
CA GLN A 139 2.70 -3.25 -12.69
C GLN A 139 3.97 -3.42 -13.51
N VAL A 140 4.31 -4.69 -13.74
CA VAL A 140 5.30 -5.11 -14.73
C VAL A 140 4.66 -6.07 -15.73
N SER A 141 5.06 -5.98 -17.00
CA SER A 141 4.64 -6.92 -18.05
C SER A 141 5.85 -7.47 -18.79
N GLY A 142 5.77 -8.73 -19.25
CA GLY A 142 6.75 -9.30 -20.17
C GLY A 142 6.54 -8.87 -21.62
N GLY A 143 5.33 -8.39 -21.96
CA GLY A 143 4.94 -7.98 -23.31
C GLY A 143 4.87 -6.47 -23.48
N SER A 144 4.10 -6.04 -24.49
CA SER A 144 3.79 -4.62 -24.72
C SER A 144 3.11 -3.96 -23.53
N GLN A 145 3.11 -2.63 -23.51
CA GLN A 145 2.51 -1.86 -22.43
C GLN A 145 1.01 -2.20 -22.29
N SER A 146 0.58 -2.31 -21.04
CA SER A 146 -0.80 -2.60 -20.63
C SER A 146 -1.07 -1.88 -19.31
N PHE A 147 -2.34 -1.71 -18.97
CA PHE A 147 -2.77 -1.10 -17.72
C PHE A 147 -3.81 -1.94 -16.96
N ASN A 148 -4.06 -3.17 -17.41
CA ASN A 148 -5.10 -4.03 -16.83
C ASN A 148 -4.91 -4.24 -15.32
N VAL A 149 -3.66 -4.49 -14.91
CA VAL A 149 -3.32 -4.76 -13.52
C VAL A 149 -3.47 -3.51 -12.68
N VAL A 150 -2.87 -2.38 -13.07
CA VAL A 150 -2.98 -1.13 -12.27
C VAL A 150 -4.42 -0.62 -12.20
N ASN A 151 -5.24 -0.83 -13.24
CA ASN A 151 -6.67 -0.52 -13.19
C ASN A 151 -7.39 -1.40 -12.17
N ALA A 152 -7.15 -2.70 -12.17
CA ALA A 152 -7.72 -3.63 -11.19
C ALA A 152 -7.23 -3.33 -9.76
N LEU A 153 -5.95 -3.00 -9.57
CA LEU A 153 -5.39 -2.63 -8.27
C LEU A 153 -5.99 -1.31 -7.75
N ARG A 154 -6.23 -0.32 -8.62
CA ARG A 154 -6.89 0.94 -8.23
C ARG A 154 -8.33 0.70 -7.77
N VAL A 155 -9.06 -0.16 -8.47
CA VAL A 155 -10.37 -0.64 -8.06
C VAL A 155 -10.26 -1.34 -6.70
N LEU A 156 -9.31 -2.27 -6.51
CA LEU A 156 -9.09 -2.91 -5.21
C LEU A 156 -8.76 -1.89 -4.09
N GLY A 157 -7.92 -0.90 -4.35
CA GLY A 157 -7.58 0.18 -3.41
C GLY A 157 -8.82 0.94 -2.93
N ARG A 158 -9.76 1.22 -3.84
CA ARG A 158 -11.07 1.81 -3.50
C ARG A 158 -11.88 0.88 -2.58
N TRP A 159 -11.92 -0.42 -2.86
CA TRP A 159 -12.58 -1.40 -1.98
C TRP A 159 -11.95 -1.43 -0.59
N MET A 160 -10.62 -1.35 -0.51
CA MET A 160 -9.85 -1.28 0.74
C MET A 160 -9.91 0.08 1.44
N ARG A 161 -10.72 1.02 0.93
CA ARG A 161 -10.91 2.39 1.44
C ARG A 161 -9.61 3.18 1.57
N MET A 162 -8.68 2.96 0.64
CA MET A 162 -7.39 3.63 0.58
C MET A 162 -7.45 4.88 -0.31
N VAL A 163 -6.63 5.87 -0.01
CA VAL A 163 -6.40 7.05 -0.85
C VAL A 163 -5.41 6.67 -1.95
N THR A 164 -5.92 6.16 -3.07
CA THR A 164 -5.06 5.75 -4.19
C THR A 164 -4.61 6.98 -4.98
N ILE A 165 -3.31 7.28 -4.97
CA ILE A 165 -2.74 8.45 -5.63
C ILE A 165 -2.99 8.43 -7.16
N PRO A 166 -3.08 9.59 -7.82
CA PRO A 166 -3.40 9.63 -9.25
C PRO A 166 -2.33 8.98 -10.12
N ASN A 167 -1.05 9.20 -9.83
CA ASN A 167 0.04 8.66 -10.62
C ASN A 167 0.24 7.15 -10.40
N GLN A 168 0.76 6.46 -11.41
CA GLN A 168 0.98 5.01 -11.40
C GLN A 168 2.08 4.60 -12.39
N SER A 169 2.67 3.42 -12.18
CA SER A 169 3.73 2.89 -13.05
C SER A 169 3.29 1.60 -13.76
N SER A 170 3.60 1.50 -15.06
CA SER A 170 3.44 0.27 -15.85
C SER A 170 4.67 0.07 -16.73
N VAL A 171 5.53 -0.87 -16.34
CA VAL A 171 6.79 -1.17 -17.03
C VAL A 171 6.56 -2.29 -18.05
N ALA A 172 6.61 -1.94 -19.33
CA ALA A 172 6.50 -2.90 -20.43
C ALA A 172 7.82 -3.62 -20.68
N LYS A 173 7.76 -4.83 -21.24
CA LYS A 173 8.94 -5.65 -21.57
C LYS A 173 10.00 -5.61 -20.45
N ALA A 174 9.57 -5.79 -19.19
CA ALA A 174 10.37 -5.46 -18.02
C ALA A 174 11.77 -6.11 -18.01
N TRP A 175 11.95 -7.25 -18.67
CA TRP A 175 13.26 -7.88 -18.84
C TRP A 175 14.32 -7.01 -19.55
N ASN A 176 13.91 -6.03 -20.36
CA ASN A 176 14.82 -5.05 -20.97
C ASN A 176 15.22 -3.92 -20.02
N GLU A 177 14.38 -3.63 -19.02
CA GLU A 177 14.52 -2.48 -18.13
C GLU A 177 15.35 -2.78 -16.89
N PHE A 178 15.75 -4.04 -16.67
CA PHE A 178 16.63 -4.42 -15.56
C PHE A 178 17.96 -4.96 -16.10
N ASP A 179 19.05 -4.64 -15.40
CA ASP A 179 20.39 -5.14 -15.71
C ASP A 179 20.65 -6.53 -15.09
N ALA A 180 21.89 -7.02 -15.26
CA ALA A 180 22.33 -8.31 -14.73
C ALA A 180 22.37 -8.36 -13.19
N ALA A 181 22.60 -7.21 -12.52
CA ALA A 181 22.54 -7.08 -11.06
C ALA A 181 21.10 -6.98 -10.54
N GLY A 182 20.11 -6.90 -11.44
CA GLY A 182 18.71 -6.74 -11.09
C GLY A 182 18.34 -5.30 -10.72
N ARG A 183 19.15 -4.32 -11.11
CA ARG A 183 18.86 -2.89 -10.98
C ARG A 183 18.09 -2.38 -12.19
N MET A 184 17.15 -1.50 -11.96
CA MET A 184 16.40 -0.88 -13.06
C MET A 184 17.29 0.14 -13.78
N LYS A 185 17.38 0.05 -15.10
CA LYS A 185 18.18 0.95 -15.93
C LYS A 185 17.58 2.37 -15.96
N PRO A 186 18.38 3.41 -16.25
CA PRO A 186 17.84 4.73 -16.57
C PRO A 186 16.90 4.64 -17.78
N SER A 187 15.65 5.02 -17.61
CA SER A 187 14.65 5.08 -18.67
C SER A 187 13.46 5.92 -18.23
N PRO A 188 12.56 6.32 -19.16
CA PRO A 188 11.31 6.99 -18.80
C PRO A 188 10.44 6.19 -17.84
N TYR A 189 10.61 4.86 -17.78
CA TYR A 189 9.94 4.04 -16.78
C TYR A 189 10.51 4.28 -15.38
N TYR A 190 11.82 4.44 -15.25
CA TYR A 190 12.46 4.75 -13.97
C TYR A 190 12.06 6.13 -13.46
N ASP A 191 12.08 7.15 -14.33
CA ASP A 191 11.62 8.50 -14.00
C ASP A 191 10.17 8.48 -13.49
N ARG A 192 9.30 7.71 -14.15
CA ARG A 192 7.92 7.51 -13.68
C ARG A 192 7.85 6.84 -12.31
N VAL A 193 8.73 5.88 -11.99
CA VAL A 193 8.77 5.27 -10.66
C VAL A 193 9.14 6.33 -9.62
N VAL A 194 10.12 7.19 -9.92
CA VAL A 194 10.51 8.30 -9.06
C VAL A 194 9.32 9.23 -8.80
N ASP A 195 8.61 9.67 -9.84
CA ASP A 195 7.42 10.52 -9.72
C ASP A 195 6.34 9.89 -8.81
N VAL A 196 6.08 8.59 -8.99
CA VAL A 196 5.04 7.88 -8.22
C VAL A 196 5.43 7.77 -6.75
N MET A 197 6.71 7.52 -6.43
CA MET A 197 7.19 7.46 -5.05
C MET A 197 7.20 8.85 -4.39
N GLU A 198 7.60 9.87 -5.13
CA GLU A 198 7.56 11.26 -4.66
C GLU A 198 6.13 11.72 -4.36
N GLU A 199 5.18 11.43 -5.27
CA GLU A 199 3.77 11.73 -5.08
C GLU A 199 3.18 10.95 -3.90
N LEU A 200 3.51 9.65 -3.75
CA LEU A 200 3.08 8.85 -2.61
C LEU A 200 3.55 9.46 -1.29
N MET A 201 4.80 9.91 -1.22
CA MET A 201 5.33 10.56 -0.01
C MET A 201 4.57 11.83 0.32
N LYS A 202 4.36 12.71 -0.66
CA LYS A 202 3.60 13.96 -0.48
C LYS A 202 2.17 13.70 0.01
N PHE A 203 1.47 12.76 -0.62
CA PHE A 203 0.11 12.40 -0.19
C PHE A 203 0.08 11.72 1.18
N THR A 204 1.06 10.89 1.52
CA THR A 204 1.13 10.24 2.83
C THR A 204 1.28 11.30 3.93
N LEU A 205 2.18 12.27 3.75
CA LEU A 205 2.34 13.39 4.68
C LEU A 205 1.07 14.25 4.78
N LEU A 206 0.34 14.44 3.68
CA LEU A 206 -0.92 15.18 3.66
C LEU A 206 -2.08 14.43 4.37
N VAL A 207 -2.11 13.11 4.29
CA VAL A 207 -3.23 12.29 4.79
C VAL A 207 -2.99 11.81 6.22
N ARG A 208 -1.75 11.45 6.58
CA ARG A 208 -1.42 10.94 7.91
C ARG A 208 -1.75 11.98 8.99
N GLY A 209 -2.12 11.49 10.17
CA GLY A 209 -2.60 12.34 11.28
C GLY A 209 -4.02 12.92 11.10
N ARG A 210 -4.64 12.77 9.91
CA ARG A 210 -6.03 13.19 9.66
C ARG A 210 -6.97 12.04 9.33
N SER A 211 -6.46 10.81 9.22
CA SER A 211 -7.24 9.66 8.79
C SER A 211 -8.50 9.46 9.62
N ASP A 212 -8.45 9.66 10.94
CA ASP A 212 -9.63 9.53 11.83
C ASP A 212 -10.74 10.53 11.48
N TYR A 213 -10.39 11.78 11.16
CA TYR A 213 -11.35 12.78 10.72
C TYR A 213 -11.87 12.50 9.31
N LEU A 214 -10.97 12.15 8.38
CA LEU A 214 -11.33 11.86 6.98
C LEU A 214 -12.24 10.64 6.84
N VAL A 215 -12.22 9.73 7.83
CA VAL A 215 -13.04 8.53 7.83
C VAL A 215 -14.21 8.59 8.82
N ASP A 216 -14.40 9.72 9.51
CA ASP A 216 -15.57 9.97 10.33
C ASP A 216 -16.80 10.24 9.44
N ARG A 217 -17.54 9.16 9.13
CA ARG A 217 -18.66 9.21 8.17
C ARG A 217 -19.99 9.50 8.85
N TYR A 218 -20.77 10.37 8.23
CA TYR A 218 -22.15 10.67 8.63
C TYR A 218 -23.00 9.40 8.88
N SER A 219 -22.94 8.42 7.96
CA SER A 219 -23.73 7.18 8.06
C SER A 219 -23.34 6.33 9.27
N GLU A 220 -22.05 6.30 9.64
CA GLU A 220 -21.55 5.57 10.80
C GLU A 220 -22.01 6.27 12.10
N ARG A 221 -21.92 7.60 12.16
CA ARG A 221 -22.45 8.40 13.29
C ARG A 221 -23.96 8.24 13.46
N LYS A 222 -24.72 8.21 12.35
CA LYS A 222 -26.17 7.97 12.37
C LYS A 222 -26.48 6.58 12.92
N GLY A 223 -25.84 5.53 12.39
CA GLY A 223 -26.03 4.15 12.85
C GLY A 223 -25.69 3.95 14.32
N ALA A 224 -24.60 4.55 14.81
CA ALA A 224 -24.24 4.50 16.23
C ALA A 224 -25.26 5.23 17.14
N THR A 225 -25.95 6.25 16.61
CA THR A 225 -27.00 6.95 17.34
C THR A 225 -28.28 6.11 17.40
N GLU A 226 -28.67 5.49 16.29
CA GLU A 226 -29.81 4.58 16.22
C GLU A 226 -29.60 3.35 17.13
N ALA A 227 -28.41 2.76 17.12
CA ALA A 227 -28.06 1.64 17.99
C ALA A 227 -28.12 2.00 19.49
N ARG A 228 -27.62 3.19 19.87
CA ARG A 228 -27.72 3.70 21.24
C ARG A 228 -29.17 3.95 21.66
N ALA A 229 -30.00 4.51 20.77
CA ALA A 229 -31.42 4.71 21.04
C ALA A 229 -32.16 3.38 21.24
N LEU A 230 -31.86 2.37 20.40
CA LEU A 230 -32.44 1.03 20.53
C LEU A 230 -32.01 0.34 21.83
N ALA A 231 -30.73 0.42 22.19
CA ALA A 231 -30.22 -0.15 23.43
C ALA A 231 -30.85 0.51 24.67
N ALA A 232 -31.00 1.84 24.67
CA ALA A 232 -31.69 2.56 25.73
C ALA A 232 -33.17 2.16 25.85
N ALA A 233 -33.87 2.00 24.72
CA ALA A 233 -35.25 1.53 24.71
C ALA A 233 -35.38 0.09 25.22
N ALA A 234 -34.46 -0.81 24.86
CA ALA A 234 -34.46 -2.19 25.35
C ALA A 234 -34.18 -2.30 26.85
N ALA A 235 -33.27 -1.47 27.39
CA ALA A 235 -32.98 -1.42 28.83
C ALA A 235 -34.14 -0.86 29.69
N VAL A 236 -35.07 -0.13 29.07
CA VAL A 236 -36.32 0.32 29.72
C VAL A 236 -37.40 -0.78 29.71
N VAL A 237 -37.22 -1.85 28.93
CA VAL A 237 -38.20 -2.92 28.71
C VAL A 237 -37.87 -4.21 29.47
N GLU A 238 -36.71 -4.34 30.12
CA GLU A 238 -36.49 -5.48 31.04
C GLU A 238 -37.47 -5.39 32.24
N PRO A 239 -38.37 -6.37 32.42
CA PRO A 239 -39.32 -6.34 33.51
C PRO A 239 -38.61 -6.66 34.82
N THR A 240 -38.82 -5.84 35.85
CA THR A 240 -38.67 -6.28 37.23
C THR A 240 -39.65 -7.44 37.47
N SER A 241 -39.17 -8.68 37.42
CA SER A 241 -39.81 -9.89 37.98
C SER A 241 -38.80 -11.02 38.07
#